data_AF-A0A925RLR1-F1
#
_entry.id   AF-A0A925RLR1-F1
#
_cell.length_a   1.000
_cell.length_b   1.000
_cell.length_c   1.000
_cell.angle_alpha   90.00
_cell.angle_beta   90.00
_cell.angle_gamma   90.00
#
_symmetry.space_group_name_H-M   'P 1'
#
loop_
_entity.id
_entity.type
_entity.pdbx_description
1 polymer ?
#
loop_
_entity_poly.entity_id
_entity_poly.type
_entity_poly.pdbx_seq_one_letter_code
_entity_poly.pdbx_strand_id
1 'polypeptide(L)' 'MANLAGSAPASSDAAASFEPHRRFVVRLAYRMLGSVTEAEDVAQDAYLRWHGADRAAVAEPRAFLARVASRLCLDR' A
#
# COMPACT_ATOMS: atom_id res chain seq x y z
N MET A 1 -28.23 -22.52 21.63
CA MET A 1 -26.80 -22.19 21.65
C MET A 1 -26.36 -21.82 20.24
N ALA A 2 -26.59 -20.56 19.85
CA ALA A 2 -26.24 -20.03 18.54
C ALA A 2 -24.79 -19.51 18.57
N ASN A 3 -24.05 -19.86 17.53
CA ASN A 3 -22.63 -19.62 17.34
C ASN A 3 -22.27 -18.11 17.39
N LEU A 4 -21.41 -17.72 18.33
CA LEU A 4 -20.79 -16.39 18.43
C LEU A 4 -19.29 -16.52 18.09
N ALA A 5 -18.96 -16.52 16.79
CA ALA A 5 -17.62 -16.21 16.30
C ALA A 5 -17.66 -15.93 14.79
N GLY A 6 -18.36 -14.86 14.42
CA GLY A 6 -18.47 -14.38 13.05
C GLY A 6 -18.26 -12.88 12.99
N SER A 7 -17.06 -12.41 13.35
CA SER A 7 -16.51 -11.15 12.87
C SER A 7 -15.01 -11.17 13.15
N ALA A 8 -14.22 -11.61 12.18
CA ALA A 8 -12.79 -11.33 12.19
C ALA A 8 -12.64 -9.80 12.35
N PRO A 9 -11.77 -9.30 13.25
CA PRO A 9 -11.57 -7.86 13.37
C PRO A 9 -11.21 -7.36 11.96
N ALA A 10 -11.95 -6.37 11.47
CA ALA A 10 -11.59 -5.73 10.20
C ALA A 10 -10.10 -5.39 10.27
N SER A 11 -9.32 -6.03 9.41
CA SER A 11 -7.93 -5.76 9.10
C SER A 11 -7.72 -4.24 9.03
N SER A 12 -7.31 -3.64 10.16
CA SER A 12 -7.29 -2.21 10.48
C SER A 12 -7.29 -1.31 9.25
N ASP A 13 -8.31 -0.49 9.03
CA ASP A 13 -8.55 0.29 7.80
C ASP A 13 -7.31 0.55 6.91
N ALA A 14 -7.24 -0.16 5.77
CA ALA A 14 -6.12 -0.09 4.82
C ALA A 14 -5.99 1.28 4.18
N ALA A 15 -7.12 1.91 3.88
CA ALA A 15 -7.14 3.24 3.31
C ALA A 15 -6.58 4.23 4.33
N ALA A 16 -7.07 4.19 5.58
CA ALA A 16 -6.58 5.09 6.62
C ALA A 16 -5.08 4.91 6.94
N SER A 17 -4.59 3.67 6.96
CA SER A 17 -3.16 3.40 7.20
C SER A 17 -2.26 3.69 5.99
N PHE A 18 -2.80 3.69 4.77
CA PHE A 18 -2.06 4.00 3.54
C PHE A 18 -2.01 5.50 3.23
N GLU A 19 -3.09 6.24 3.48
CA GLU A 19 -3.26 7.63 3.05
C GLU A 19 -2.09 8.55 3.47
N PRO A 20 -1.53 8.46 4.70
CA PRO A 20 -0.35 9.24 5.09
C PRO A 20 0.89 9.00 4.20
N HIS A 21 0.96 7.84 3.53
CA HIS A 21 2.07 7.44 2.67
C HIS A 21 1.80 7.65 1.18
N ARG A 22 0.55 7.89 0.76
CA ARG A 22 0.18 8.02 -0.67
C ARG A 22 1.05 9.05 -1.39
N ARG A 23 1.19 10.26 -0.83
CA ARG A 23 2.03 11.32 -1.40
C ARG A 23 3.51 10.95 -1.47
N PHE A 24 4.00 10.15 -0.52
CA PHE A 24 5.38 9.66 -0.56
C PHE A 24 5.57 8.67 -1.71
N VAL A 25 4.64 7.71 -1.87
CA VAL A 25 4.68 6.71 -2.95
C VAL A 25 4.63 7.38 -4.33
N VAL A 26 3.68 8.30 -4.55
CA VAL A 26 3.56 9.04 -5.82
C VAL A 26 4.85 9.81 -6.12
N ARG A 27 5.43 10.53 -5.15
CA ARG A 27 6.68 11.26 -5.39
C ARG A 27 7.87 10.36 -5.67
N LEU A 28 7.94 9.20 -5.02
CA LEU A 28 8.99 8.22 -5.28
C LEU A 28 8.87 7.68 -6.70
N ALA A 29 7.68 7.24 -7.10
CA ALA A 29 7.42 6.71 -8.43
C ALA A 29 7.64 7.76 -9.53
N TYR A 30 7.18 8.99 -9.31
CA TYR A 30 7.41 10.10 -10.24
C TYR A 30 8.90 10.37 -10.49
N ARG A 31 9.74 10.28 -9.46
CA ARG A 31 11.20 10.43 -9.62
C ARG A 31 11.84 9.30 -10.42
N MET A 32 11.24 8.11 -10.45
CA MET A 32 11.76 6.94 -11.18
C MET A 32 11.27 6.91 -12.63
N LEU A 33 10.00 7.26 -12.87
CA LEU A 33 9.35 7.12 -14.17
C LEU A 33 9.27 8.42 -14.96
N GLY A 34 9.35 9.59 -14.29
CA GLY A 34 9.18 10.90 -14.93
C GLY A 34 7.76 11.23 -15.39
N SER A 35 6.79 10.33 -15.17
CA SER A 35 5.39 10.48 -15.54
C SER A 35 4.49 10.55 -14.31
N VAL A 36 3.62 11.57 -14.25
CA VAL A 36 2.65 11.72 -13.16
C VAL A 36 1.60 10.62 -13.22
N THR A 37 1.09 10.32 -14.41
CA THR A 37 0.07 9.27 -14.60
C THR A 37 0.61 7.91 -14.16
N GLU A 38 1.80 7.52 -14.62
CA GLU A 38 2.36 6.23 -14.20
C GLU A 38 2.68 6.19 -12.71
N ALA A 39 3.06 7.32 -12.10
CA ALA A 39 3.30 7.42 -10.67
C ALA A 39 2.03 7.26 -9.84
N GLU A 40 0.89 7.78 -10.31
CA GLU A 40 -0.41 7.57 -9.69
C GLU A 40 -0.86 6.11 -9.82
N ASP A 41 -0.65 5.49 -10.98
CA ASP A 41 -0.92 4.07 -11.20
C ASP A 41 -0.10 3.19 -10.26
N VAL A 42 1.20 3.48 -10.08
CA VAL A 42 2.05 2.78 -9.11
C VAL A 42 1.53 2.94 -7.68
N ALA A 43 1.04 4.12 -7.30
CA ALA A 43 0.46 4.33 -5.97
C ALA A 43 -0.81 3.51 -5.76
N GLN A 44 -1.63 3.35 -6.81
CA GLN A 44 -2.82 2.51 -6.77
C GLN A 44 -2.45 1.02 -6.66
N ASP A 45 -1.49 0.54 -7.44
CA ASP A 45 -0.97 -0.82 -7.36
C ASP A 45 -0.30 -1.13 -6.01
N ALA A 46 0.38 -0.14 -5.42
CA ALA A 46 0.96 -0.25 -4.09
C ALA A 46 -0.12 -0.33 -3.01
N TYR A 47 -1.21 0.43 -3.14
CA TYR A 47 -2.36 0.33 -2.25
C TYR A 47 -3.00 -1.07 -2.29
N LEU A 48 -3.18 -1.66 -3.48
CA LEU A 48 -3.74 -3.01 -3.60
C LEU A 48 -2.87 -4.06 -2.91
N ARG A 49 -1.54 -3.95 -3.03
CA ARG A 49 -0.60 -4.82 -2.31
C ARG A 49 -0.58 -4.58 -0.81
N TRP A 50 -0.73 -3.33 -0.36
CA TRP A 50 -0.86 -2.98 1.06
C TRP A 50 -2.15 -3.55 1.64
N HIS A 51 -3.27 -3.39 0.95
CA HIS A 51 -4.58 -3.89 1.35
C HIS A 51 -4.56 -5.41 1.56
N GLY A 52 -3.91 -6.15 0.67
CA GLY A 52 -3.76 -7.61 0.76
C GLY A 52 -2.64 -8.11 1.69
N ALA A 53 -1.82 -7.23 2.26
CA ALA A 53 -0.74 -7.62 3.16
C ALA A 53 -1.23 -7.90 4.59
N ASP A 54 -0.53 -8.78 5.30
CA ASP A 54 -0.62 -8.84 6.77
C ASP A 54 0.09 -7.61 7.36
N ARG A 55 -0.67 -6.53 7.50
CA ARG A 55 -0.16 -5.22 7.93
C ARG A 55 0.24 -5.19 9.39
N ALA A 56 -0.27 -6.12 10.23
CA ALA A 56 0.17 -6.25 11.61
C ALA A 56 1.62 -6.76 11.71
N ALA A 57 2.10 -7.50 10.70
CA ALA A 57 3.48 -7.96 10.60
C ALA A 57 4.44 -6.93 9.99
N VAL A 58 3.93 -5.81 9.45
CA VAL A 58 4.77 -4.75 8.85
C VAL A 58 5.20 -3.75 9.91
N ALA A 59 6.42 -3.91 10.40
CA ALA A 59 6.99 -3.01 11.42
C ALA A 59 7.15 -1.55 10.95
N GLU A 60 7.46 -1.33 9.66
CA GLU A 60 7.67 0.01 9.09
C GLU A 60 6.91 0.16 7.75
N PRO A 61 5.67 0.68 7.77
CA PRO A 61 4.82 0.82 6.60
C PRO A 61 5.47 1.62 5.47
N ARG A 62 6.18 2.70 5.80
CA ARG A 62 6.83 3.55 4.79
C ARG A 62 7.92 2.81 4.03
N ALA A 63 8.75 2.02 4.72
CA ALA A 63 9.81 1.23 4.11
C ALA A 63 9.26 0.09 3.24
N PHE A 64 8.19 -0.56 3.71
CA PHE A 64 7.47 -1.56 2.92
C PHE A 64 6.94 -0.96 1.62
N LEU A 65 6.24 0.16 1.71
CA LEU A 65 5.64 0.85 0.55
C LEU A 65 6.71 1.38 -0.41
N ALA A 66 7.84 1.87 0.09
CA ALA A 66 8.97 2.26 -0.74
C ALA A 66 9.48 1.08 -1.59
N ARG A 67 9.67 -0.09 -0.96
CA ARG A 67 10.12 -1.30 -1.66
C ARG A 67 9.12 -1.77 -2.71
N VAL A 68 7.83 -1.76 -2.38
CA VAL A 68 6.76 -2.14 -3.32
C VAL A 68 6.74 -1.19 -4.51
N ALA A 69 6.71 0.13 -4.27
CA ALA A 69 6.69 1.13 -5.32
C ALA A 69 7.93 1.07 -6.21
N SER A 70 9.12 0.91 -5.63
CA SER A 70 10.36 0.76 -6.41
C SER A 70 10.35 -0.48 -7.30
N ARG A 71 9.86 -1.63 -6.81
CA ARG A 71 9.69 -2.83 -7.66
C ARG A 71 8.72 -2.59 -8.79
N LEU A 72 7.56 -2.02 -8.48
CA LEU A 72 6.56 -1.68 -9.50
C LEU A 72 7.11 -0.79 -10.59
N CYS A 73 7.93 0.21 -10.24
CA CYS A 73 8.55 1.10 -11.23
C CYS A 73 9.62 0.40 -12.09
N LEU A 74 10.36 -0.55 -11.53
CA LEU A 74 11.37 -1.32 -12.28
C LEU A 74 10.74 -2.33 -13.25
N ASP A 75 9.50 -2.73 -12.99
CA ASP A 75 8.72 -3.64 -13.83
C ASP A 75 7.93 -2.91 -14.93
N ARG A 76 7.95 -1.57 -14.96
CA ARG A 76 7.39 -0.75 -16.06
C ARG A 76 8.40 -0.63 -17.19
#